data_AF-A0A645FW06-F1
#
_entry.id   AF-A0A645FW06-F1
#
_cell.length_a   1.000
_cell.length_b   1.000
_cell.length_c   1.000
_cell.angle_alpha   90.00
_cell.angle_beta   90.00
_cell.angle_gamma   90.00
#
_symmetry.space_group_name_H-M   'P 1'
#
loop_
_entity.id
_entity.type
_entity.pdbx_description
1 polymer ?
#
loop_
_entity_poly.entity_id
_entity_poly.type
_entity_poly.pdbx_seq_one_letter_code
_entity_poly.pdbx_strand_id
1 'polypeptide(L)'
;MKTDGFKIVCGGTTANIVSKVTNKQLTVCTETVSAFTPPHYILEGVDLATEGAVTLNQLYNVMDEERILMNDDSPITQLYDYLMNSDKVIFYIGSTNSHTETDIDFIQRGIKSRKQIVPLIAEKLREIGKLVITEWI
;
A
#
# COMPACT_ATOMS: atom_id res chain seq x y z
N MET A 1 -14.36 7.46 9.63
CA MET A 1 -14.68 6.65 8.44
C MET A 1 -15.78 5.67 8.84
N LYS A 2 -16.94 5.66 8.17
CA LYS A 2 -18.15 4.90 8.59
C LYS A 2 -18.41 3.66 7.72
N THR A 3 -17.36 3.06 7.16
CA THR A 3 -17.46 1.83 6.39
C THR A 3 -16.68 0.74 7.12
N ASP A 4 -17.29 -0.43 7.25
CA ASP A 4 -16.63 -1.58 7.89
C ASP A 4 -15.43 -2.07 7.06
N GLY A 5 -14.58 -2.89 7.69
CA GLY A 5 -13.37 -3.46 7.11
C GLY A 5 -12.11 -2.61 7.29
N PHE A 6 -10.96 -3.20 6.95
CA PHE A 6 -9.66 -2.55 7.12
C PHE A 6 -9.49 -1.31 6.25
N LYS A 7 -8.82 -0.30 6.79
CA LYS A 7 -8.52 0.98 6.19
C LYS A 7 -7.02 1.08 6.04
N ILE A 8 -6.55 1.11 4.79
CA ILE A 8 -5.14 1.08 4.46
C ILE A 8 -4.79 2.30 3.60
N VAL A 9 -3.66 2.94 3.89
CA VAL A 9 -3.14 4.08 3.12
C VAL A 9 -1.73 3.78 2.60
N CYS A 10 -1.60 3.57 1.29
CA CYS A 10 -0.31 3.39 0.64
C CYS A 10 0.16 4.70 0.00
N GLY A 11 0.90 5.53 0.74
CA GLY A 11 1.54 6.75 0.24
C GLY A 11 1.61 7.89 1.26
N GLY A 12 2.82 8.41 1.52
CA GLY A 12 3.03 9.49 2.49
C GLY A 12 2.23 10.77 2.20
N THR A 13 2.14 11.19 0.92
CA THR A 13 1.29 12.33 0.54
C THR A 13 -0.19 12.06 0.85
N THR A 14 -0.67 10.85 0.55
CA THR A 14 -2.05 10.45 0.85
C THR A 14 -2.29 10.39 2.35
N ALA A 15 -1.36 9.82 3.13
CA ALA A 15 -1.46 9.76 4.59
C ALA A 15 -1.53 11.17 5.20
N ASN A 16 -0.75 12.12 4.70
CA ASN A 16 -0.81 13.52 5.11
C ASN A 16 -2.14 14.19 4.76
N ILE A 17 -2.72 13.89 3.58
CA ILE A 17 -4.05 14.38 3.20
C ILE A 17 -5.11 13.83 4.15
N VAL A 18 -5.11 12.51 4.40
CA VAL A 18 -6.06 11.86 5.31
C VAL A 18 -5.96 12.48 6.70
N SER A 19 -4.74 12.57 7.25
CA SER A 19 -4.46 13.19 8.55
C SER A 19 -5.08 14.58 8.70
N LYS A 20 -4.91 15.45 7.70
CA LYS A 20 -5.48 16.81 7.69
C LYS A 20 -7.01 16.80 7.64
N VAL A 21 -7.60 15.97 6.79
CA VAL A 21 -9.06 15.91 6.61
C VAL A 21 -9.75 15.29 7.83
N THR A 22 -9.12 14.32 8.49
CA THR A 22 -9.68 13.65 9.67
C THR A 22 -9.28 14.31 10.99
N ASN A 23 -8.42 15.34 10.95
CA ASN A 23 -7.81 15.97 12.13
C ASN A 23 -7.15 14.93 13.07
N LYS A 24 -6.41 14.00 12.48
CA LYS A 24 -5.72 12.90 13.19
C LYS A 24 -4.22 13.02 13.03
N GLN A 25 -3.46 12.66 14.07
CA GLN A 25 -2.01 12.76 14.05
C GLN A 25 -1.40 11.70 13.10
N LEU A 26 -0.47 12.13 12.26
CA LEU A 26 0.39 11.27 11.46
C LEU A 26 1.78 11.23 12.08
N THR A 27 2.24 10.04 12.43
CA THR A 27 3.61 9.80 12.93
C THR A 27 4.38 8.99 11.90
N VAL A 28 5.56 9.46 11.54
CA VAL A 28 6.48 8.73 10.65
C VAL A 28 7.33 7.80 11.52
N CYS A 29 7.27 6.50 11.27
CA CYS A 29 8.15 5.53 11.91
C CYS A 29 9.39 5.34 11.05
N THR A 30 10.51 5.91 11.50
CA THR A 30 11.80 5.80 10.81
C THR A 30 12.58 4.54 11.19
N GLU A 31 12.07 3.76 12.15
CA GLU A 31 12.65 2.47 12.51
C GLU A 31 12.46 1.50 11.35
N THR A 32 13.57 1.17 10.69
CA THR A 32 13.59 0.26 9.55
C THR A 32 13.88 -1.15 10.05
N VAL A 33 12.96 -2.07 9.81
CA VAL A 33 13.11 -3.50 10.17
C VAL A 33 14.19 -4.16 9.29
N SER A 34 14.38 -3.65 8.07
CA SER A 34 15.47 -4.05 7.19
C SER A 34 15.79 -2.94 6.18
N ALA A 35 16.95 -3.02 5.53
CA ALA A 35 17.32 -2.11 4.44
C ALA A 35 16.35 -2.14 3.24
N PHE A 36 15.55 -3.20 3.13
CA PHE A 36 14.59 -3.39 2.04
C PHE A 36 13.17 -2.99 2.43
N THR A 37 12.88 -2.79 3.72
CA THR A 37 11.54 -2.44 4.19
C THR A 37 11.37 -0.91 4.19
N PRO A 38 10.42 -0.35 3.43
CA PRO A 38 10.17 1.08 3.44
C PRO A 38 9.68 1.54 4.81
N PRO A 39 9.84 2.83 5.16
CA PRO A 39 9.23 3.39 6.36
C PRO A 39 7.72 3.20 6.32
N HIS A 40 7.12 3.15 7.50
CA HIS A 40 5.68 3.08 7.67
C HIS A 40 5.22 4.25 8.53
N TYR A 41 3.90 4.43 8.55
CA TYR A 41 3.26 5.55 9.21
C TYR A 41 2.22 5.03 10.20
N ILE A 42 2.10 5.72 11.33
CA ILE A 42 1.00 5.52 12.27
C ILE A 42 0.02 6.67 12.05
N LEU A 43 -1.23 6.33 11.73
CA LEU A 43 -2.31 7.28 11.51
C LEU A 43 -3.56 6.79 12.25
N GLU A 44 -4.02 7.57 13.22
CA GLU A 44 -5.17 7.18 14.05
C GLU A 44 -6.43 6.93 13.20
N GLY A 45 -7.03 5.75 13.37
CA GLY A 45 -8.22 5.34 12.61
C GLY A 45 -7.93 4.73 11.23
N VAL A 46 -6.67 4.44 10.93
CA VAL A 46 -6.22 3.68 9.76
C VAL A 46 -5.43 2.47 10.26
N ASP A 47 -5.76 1.27 9.77
CA ASP A 47 -5.18 0.01 10.23
C ASP A 47 -3.74 -0.20 9.76
N LEU A 48 -3.38 0.37 8.61
CA LEU A 48 -2.02 0.36 8.10
C LEU A 48 -1.76 1.57 7.20
N ALA A 49 -0.66 2.28 7.43
CA ALA A 49 -0.19 3.32 6.53
C ALA A 49 1.28 3.10 6.15
N THR A 50 1.58 3.12 4.85
CA THR A 50 2.89 2.78 4.30
C THR A 50 3.33 3.78 3.24
N GLU A 51 4.51 3.56 2.67
CA GLU A 51 4.88 4.18 1.40
C GLU A 51 3.92 3.81 0.27
N GLY A 52 4.00 4.59 -0.80
CA GLY A 52 3.11 4.45 -1.96
C GLY A 52 3.58 3.37 -2.93
N ALA A 53 4.08 3.81 -4.09
CA ALA A 53 4.48 2.90 -5.15
C ALA A 53 5.52 1.85 -4.70
N VAL A 54 6.46 2.22 -3.82
CA VAL A 54 7.50 1.29 -3.32
C VAL A 54 6.88 0.08 -2.63
N THR A 55 6.02 0.30 -1.63
CA THR A 55 5.33 -0.77 -0.88
C THR A 55 4.47 -1.63 -1.80
N LEU A 56 3.71 -1.02 -2.72
CA LEU A 56 2.86 -1.77 -3.65
C LEU A 56 3.68 -2.66 -4.59
N ASN A 57 4.83 -2.19 -5.08
CA ASN A 57 5.69 -3.02 -5.93
C ASN A 57 6.32 -4.18 -5.14
N GLN A 58 6.74 -3.93 -3.91
CA GLN A 58 7.27 -5.00 -3.05
C GLN A 58 6.22 -6.05 -2.72
N LEU A 59 5.01 -5.61 -2.36
CA LEU A 59 3.86 -6.52 -2.19
C LEU A 59 3.67 -7.37 -3.44
N TYR A 60 3.54 -6.75 -4.61
CA TYR A 60 3.30 -7.46 -5.87
C TYR A 60 4.34 -8.55 -6.16
N ASN A 61 5.60 -8.29 -5.82
CA ASN A 61 6.71 -9.22 -6.01
C ASN A 61 6.66 -10.44 -5.08
N VAL A 62 6.02 -10.33 -3.92
CA VAL A 62 5.96 -11.42 -2.93
C VAL A 62 4.57 -12.06 -2.82
N MET A 63 3.57 -11.54 -3.54
CA MET A 63 2.18 -12.01 -3.44
C MET A 63 1.97 -13.48 -3.80
N ASP A 64 2.85 -14.07 -4.61
CA ASP A 64 2.75 -15.47 -5.06
C ASP A 64 3.61 -16.41 -4.20
N GLU A 65 4.37 -15.85 -3.25
CA GLU A 65 5.25 -16.61 -2.37
C GLU A 65 4.49 -17.20 -1.18
N GLU A 66 5.03 -18.25 -0.59
CA GLU A 66 4.46 -18.85 0.62
C GLU A 66 4.58 -17.90 1.81
N ARG A 67 3.47 -17.70 2.54
CA ARG A 67 3.41 -16.81 3.71
C ARG A 67 4.46 -17.13 4.79
N ILE A 68 4.89 -18.38 4.90
CA ILE A 68 5.92 -18.83 5.86
C ILE A 68 7.32 -18.20 5.59
N LEU A 69 7.56 -17.72 4.37
CA LEU A 69 8.82 -17.07 3.99
C LEU A 69 8.85 -15.59 4.36
N MET A 70 7.71 -15.02 4.76
CA MET A 70 7.56 -13.59 5.04
C MET A 70 7.86 -13.25 6.51
N ASN A 71 8.49 -12.08 6.74
CA ASN A 71 8.75 -11.57 8.09
C ASN A 71 7.49 -10.90 8.66
N ASP A 72 7.03 -11.33 9.84
CA ASP A 72 5.83 -10.80 10.51
C ASP A 72 5.94 -9.30 10.86
N ASP A 73 7.15 -8.81 11.15
CA ASP A 73 7.37 -7.40 11.51
C ASP A 73 7.41 -6.45 10.30
N SER A 74 7.05 -6.93 9.10
CA SER A 74 7.08 -6.12 7.88
C SER A 74 5.71 -5.51 7.55
N PRO A 75 5.62 -4.19 7.26
CA PRO A 75 4.40 -3.57 6.74
C PRO A 75 3.95 -4.19 5.41
N ILE A 76 4.85 -4.81 4.65
CA ILE A 76 4.50 -5.54 3.42
C ILE A 76 3.74 -6.83 3.75
N THR A 77 4.19 -7.55 4.76
CA THR A 77 3.53 -8.78 5.25
C THR A 77 2.18 -8.45 5.86
N GLN A 78 2.09 -7.39 6.65
CA GLN A 78 0.80 -6.92 7.19
C GLN A 78 -0.18 -6.57 6.06
N LEU A 79 0.30 -5.85 5.03
CA LEU A 79 -0.52 -5.54 3.86
C LEU A 79 -0.98 -6.79 3.11
N TYR A 80 -0.08 -7.76 2.92
CA TYR A 80 -0.40 -9.06 2.34
C TYR A 80 -1.50 -9.76 3.16
N ASP A 81 -1.34 -9.84 4.48
CA ASP A 81 -2.28 -10.50 5.37
C ASP A 81 -3.66 -9.83 5.33
N TYR A 82 -3.74 -8.50 5.33
CA TYR A 82 -5.01 -7.80 5.18
C TYR A 82 -5.71 -8.13 3.86
N LEU A 83 -4.96 -8.17 2.74
CA LEU A 83 -5.53 -8.48 1.43
C LEU A 83 -5.97 -9.95 1.32
N MET A 84 -5.16 -10.88 1.84
CA MET A 84 -5.48 -12.31 1.80
C MET A 84 -6.67 -12.67 2.70
N ASN A 85 -6.84 -11.99 3.83
CA ASN A 85 -7.98 -12.18 4.73
C ASN A 85 -9.24 -11.36 4.37
N SER A 86 -9.24 -10.66 3.23
CA SER A 86 -10.40 -9.87 2.76
C SER A 86 -11.07 -10.49 1.53
N ASP A 87 -12.40 -10.62 1.54
CA ASP A 87 -13.16 -11.10 0.36
C ASP A 87 -13.34 -10.00 -0.70
N LYS A 88 -13.42 -8.75 -0.25
CA LYS A 88 -13.61 -7.56 -1.09
C LYS A 88 -12.50 -6.55 -0.85
N VAL A 89 -11.90 -6.08 -1.93
CA VAL A 89 -10.86 -5.06 -1.91
C VAL A 89 -11.29 -3.88 -2.79
N ILE A 90 -11.24 -2.67 -2.24
CA ILE A 90 -11.55 -1.44 -2.97
C ILE A 90 -10.30 -0.57 -2.99
N PHE A 91 -9.77 -0.34 -4.18
CA PHE A 91 -8.67 0.59 -4.39
C PHE A 91 -9.23 1.98 -4.72
N TYR A 92 -8.86 2.96 -3.92
CA TYR A 92 -9.06 4.38 -4.21
C TYR A 92 -7.73 4.98 -4.65
N ILE A 93 -7.64 5.39 -5.91
CA ILE A 93 -6.37 5.71 -6.57
C ILE A 93 -6.37 7.18 -6.96
N GLY A 94 -5.48 7.96 -6.35
CA GLY A 94 -5.25 9.34 -6.74
C GLY A 94 -4.70 9.45 -8.17
N SER A 95 -5.29 10.33 -8.97
CA SER A 95 -4.98 10.54 -10.38
C SER A 95 -3.76 11.43 -10.64
N THR A 96 -3.29 12.15 -9.63
CA THR A 96 -2.12 13.03 -9.72
C THR A 96 -0.81 12.24 -9.75
N ASN A 97 0.04 12.54 -10.72
CA ASN A 97 1.41 12.03 -10.72
C ASN A 97 2.16 12.78 -9.61
N SER A 98 2.67 12.06 -8.62
CA SER A 98 3.63 12.68 -7.69
C SER A 98 4.98 12.81 -8.41
N HIS A 99 5.73 13.88 -8.14
CA HIS A 99 7.08 14.08 -8.70
C HIS A 99 8.01 12.87 -8.49
N THR A 100 7.75 12.08 -7.45
CA THR A 100 8.48 10.85 -7.10
C THR A 100 8.26 9.68 -8.08
N GLU A 101 7.15 9.63 -8.82
CA GLU A 101 6.89 8.54 -9.80
C GLU A 101 7.61 8.76 -11.13
N THR A 102 8.08 9.98 -11.39
CA THR A 102 8.91 10.34 -12.54
C THR A 102 10.39 10.46 -12.19
N ASP A 103 10.75 10.14 -10.95
CA ASP A 103 12.13 10.17 -10.48
C ASP A 103 12.96 9.09 -11.18
N ILE A 104 14.16 9.45 -11.62
CA ILE A 104 15.05 8.55 -12.36
C ILE A 104 15.44 7.35 -11.48
N ASP A 105 15.56 7.55 -10.17
CA ASP A 105 15.92 6.49 -9.22
C ASP A 105 14.81 5.43 -9.14
N PHE A 106 13.54 5.84 -9.22
CA PHE A 106 12.41 4.91 -9.24
C PHE A 106 12.41 4.07 -10.51
N ILE A 107 12.67 4.71 -11.65
CA ILE A 107 12.76 4.04 -12.95
C ILE A 107 13.92 3.03 -12.96
N GLN A 108 15.11 3.43 -12.49
CA GLN A 108 16.29 2.56 -12.41
C GLN A 108 16.08 1.34 -11.52
N ARG A 109 15.29 1.49 -10.45
CA ARG A 109 14.93 0.38 -9.54
C ARG A 109 13.76 -0.47 -10.05
N GLY A 110 13.21 -0.16 -11.22
CA GLY A 110 12.09 -0.90 -11.81
C GLY A 110 10.75 -0.69 -11.08
N ILE A 111 10.63 0.36 -10.28
CA ILE A 111 9.41 0.63 -9.50
C ILE A 111 8.34 1.16 -10.44
N LYS A 112 7.26 0.39 -10.59
CA LYS A 112 6.09 0.78 -11.40
C LYS A 112 5.30 1.86 -10.68
N SER A 113 4.77 2.82 -11.43
CA SER A 113 3.86 3.84 -10.88
C SER A 113 2.60 3.20 -10.29
N ARG A 114 1.87 3.91 -9.42
CA ARG A 114 0.55 3.48 -8.90
C ARG A 114 -0.41 3.12 -10.04
N LYS A 115 -0.33 3.88 -11.14
CA LYS A 115 -1.14 3.66 -12.34
C LYS A 115 -0.88 2.33 -13.02
N GLN A 116 0.33 1.79 -12.86
CA GLN A 116 0.74 0.52 -13.45
C GLN A 116 0.65 -0.63 -12.45
N ILE A 117 1.05 -0.42 -11.19
CA ILE A 117 1.13 -1.51 -10.20
C ILE A 117 -0.23 -1.91 -9.62
N VAL A 118 -1.14 -0.95 -9.42
CA VAL A 118 -2.47 -1.27 -8.85
C VAL A 118 -3.28 -2.18 -9.76
N PRO A 119 -3.34 -1.97 -11.10
CA PRO A 119 -3.98 -2.92 -12.00
C PRO A 119 -3.43 -4.35 -11.90
N LEU A 120 -2.10 -4.49 -11.79
CA LEU A 120 -1.45 -5.80 -11.69
C LEU A 120 -1.79 -6.52 -10.38
N ILE A 121 -1.76 -5.80 -9.25
CA ILE A 121 -2.19 -6.35 -7.96
C ILE A 121 -3.67 -6.73 -8.02
N ALA A 122 -4.51 -5.87 -8.60
CA ALA A 122 -5.94 -6.10 -8.71
C ALA A 122 -6.26 -7.34 -9.57
N GLU A 123 -5.48 -7.58 -10.63
CA GLU A 123 -5.59 -8.79 -11.44
C GLU A 123 -5.28 -10.04 -10.62
N LYS A 124 -4.13 -10.10 -9.93
CA LYS A 124 -3.79 -11.23 -9.03
C LYS A 124 -4.86 -11.51 -7.97
N LEU A 125 -5.38 -10.46 -7.34
CA LEU A 125 -6.44 -10.60 -6.35
C LEU A 125 -7.75 -11.17 -6.96
N ARG A 126 -8.08 -10.79 -8.20
CA ARG A 126 -9.25 -11.36 -8.91
C ARG A 126 -9.03 -12.82 -9.29
N GLU A 127 -7.82 -13.19 -9.71
CA GLU A 127 -7.47 -14.57 -10.07
C GLU A 127 -7.65 -15.53 -8.89
N ILE A 128 -7.34 -15.08 -7.67
CA ILE A 128 -7.59 -15.86 -6.44
C ILE A 128 -9.03 -15.73 -5.91
N GLY A 129 -9.96 -15.19 -6.72
CA GLY A 129 -11.40 -15.18 -6.45
C GLY A 129 -11.93 -14.01 -5.63
N LYS A 130 -11.14 -12.96 -5.37
CA LYS A 130 -11.60 -11.79 -4.59
C LYS A 130 -12.39 -10.80 -5.45
N LEU A 131 -13.34 -10.10 -4.83
CA LEU A 131 -14.07 -9.00 -5.45
C LEU A 131 -13.23 -7.73 -5.40
N VAL A 132 -12.67 -7.31 -6.53
CA VAL A 132 -11.78 -6.14 -6.60
C VAL A 132 -12.39 -4.99 -7.40
N ILE A 133 -12.57 -3.84 -6.73
CA ILE A 133 -13.06 -2.58 -7.30
C ILE A 133 -11.91 -1.58 -7.33
N THR A 134 -11.78 -0.85 -8.43
CA THR A 134 -10.78 0.22 -8.60
C THR A 134 -11.48 1.52 -8.95
N GLU A 135 -11.35 2.53 -8.10
CA GLU A 135 -11.91 3.87 -8.28
C GLU A 135 -10.78 4.91 -8.41
N TRP A 136 -10.86 5.74 -9.43
CA TRP A 136 -9.91 6.82 -9.67
C TRP A 136 -10.47 8.14 -9.15
N ILE A 137 -9.69 8.84 -8.34
CA ILE A 137 -10.07 10.10 -7.68
C ILE A 137 -9.14 11.24 -8.12
#